data_AF-A0A258KDT9-F1
#
_entry.id   AF-A0A258KDT9-F1
#
_cell.length_a   1.000
_cell.length_b   1.000
_cell.length_c   1.000
_cell.angle_alpha   90.00
_cell.angle_beta   90.00
_cell.angle_gamma   90.00
#
_symmetry.space_group_name_H-M   'P 1'
#
loop_
_entity.id
_entity.type
_entity.pdbx_description
1 polymer ?
#
loop_
_entity_poly.entity_id
_entity_poly.type
_entity_poly.pdbx_seq_one_letter_code
_entity_poly.pdbx_strand_id
1 'polypeptide(L)'
;MMAGPYVKRNYVSKTHANFGSILKVIYNILGIPYVNQYDITASLLDDFFTTRPNLETYSFEFPDKVIFDWDKAMEKYNYKIDWRKVMQGPAMDNENELREKHYKEN
;
A
#
# COMPACT_ATOMS: atom_id res chain seq x y z
N MET A 1 -1.94 -2.77 -7.12
CA MET A 1 -0.76 -1.87 -7.12
C MET A 1 0.37 -2.57 -6.37
N MET A 2 1.60 -2.46 -6.84
CA MET A 2 2.79 -2.95 -6.12
C MET A 2 3.78 -1.81 -5.96
N ALA A 3 4.48 -1.77 -4.82
CA ALA A 3 5.52 -0.79 -4.53
C ALA A 3 6.67 -1.49 -3.80
N GLY A 4 7.90 -1.19 -4.21
CA GLY A 4 9.10 -1.74 -3.61
C GLY A 4 10.33 -1.53 -4.50
N PRO A 5 11.54 -1.81 -4.00
CA PRO A 5 12.76 -1.58 -4.75
C PRO A 5 12.89 -2.52 -5.95
N TYR A 6 12.36 -3.73 -5.86
CA TYR A 6 12.40 -4.72 -6.95
C TYR A 6 11.16 -4.66 -7.87
N VAL A 7 10.26 -3.68 -7.66
CA VAL A 7 9.06 -3.53 -8.48
C VAL A 7 9.33 -2.54 -9.61
N LYS A 8 8.93 -2.89 -10.84
CA LYS A 8 9.04 -2.00 -12.00
C LYS A 8 8.18 -0.74 -11.80
N ARG A 9 8.81 0.43 -11.87
CA ARG A 9 8.12 1.73 -11.85
C ARG A 9 7.34 1.94 -13.15
N ASN A 10 6.18 2.60 -13.07
CA ASN A 10 5.33 2.93 -14.22
C ASN A 10 4.98 1.73 -15.12
N TYR A 11 4.86 0.55 -14.53
CA TYR A 11 4.56 -0.68 -15.26
C TYR A 11 3.11 -1.11 -15.06
N VAL A 12 2.43 -1.39 -16.18
CA VAL A 12 1.09 -1.97 -16.20
C VAL A 12 1.22 -3.42 -16.67
N SER A 13 0.97 -4.35 -15.76
CA SER A 13 0.93 -5.78 -16.07
C SER A 13 -0.22 -6.09 -17.03
N LYS A 14 0.03 -7.04 -17.93
CA LYS A 14 -0.99 -7.61 -18.82
C LYS A 14 -1.49 -8.98 -18.32
N THR A 15 -0.96 -9.43 -17.19
CA THR A 15 -1.30 -10.71 -16.58
C THR A 15 -2.61 -10.55 -15.81
N HIS A 16 -3.56 -11.46 -16.02
CA HIS A 16 -4.81 -11.45 -15.27
C HIS A 16 -4.53 -11.76 -13.79
N ALA A 17 -4.65 -10.75 -12.94
CA ALA A 17 -4.48 -10.91 -11.50
C ALA A 17 -5.81 -11.21 -10.81
N ASN A 18 -5.79 -12.14 -9.85
CA ASN A 18 -6.89 -12.36 -8.92
C ASN A 18 -6.36 -12.42 -7.47
N PHE A 19 -7.23 -12.68 -6.50
CA PHE A 19 -6.81 -12.80 -5.10
C PHE A 19 -5.77 -13.92 -4.89
N GLY A 20 -5.95 -15.07 -5.53
CA GLY A 20 -5.00 -16.19 -5.47
C GLY A 20 -3.62 -15.84 -6.06
N SER A 21 -3.54 -14.94 -7.05
CA SER A 21 -2.28 -14.45 -7.60
C SER A 21 -1.41 -13.77 -6.55
N ILE A 22 -2.02 -13.06 -5.59
CA ILE A 22 -1.29 -12.43 -4.48
C ILE A 22 -0.67 -13.50 -3.59
N LEU A 23 -1.45 -14.52 -3.20
CA LEU A 23 -0.96 -15.64 -2.40
C LEU A 23 0.16 -16.39 -3.12
N LYS A 24 -0.01 -16.63 -4.43
CA LYS A 24 1.00 -17.30 -5.25
C LYS A 24 2.32 -16.54 -5.27
N VAL A 25 2.31 -15.21 -5.32
CA VAL A 25 3.54 -14.39 -5.19
C VAL A 25 4.18 -14.61 -3.83
N ILE A 26 3.41 -14.58 -2.74
CA ILE A 26 3.94 -14.80 -1.37
C ILE A 26 4.59 -16.18 -1.27
N TYR A 27 3.93 -17.23 -1.76
CA TYR A 27 4.46 -18.59 -1.75
C TYR A 27 5.79 -18.71 -2.50
N ASN A 28 5.91 -18.06 -3.67
CA ASN A 28 7.13 -18.07 -4.46
C ASN A 28 8.26 -17.25 -3.82
N ILE A 29 7.96 -16.11 -3.19
CA ILE A 29 8.96 -15.29 -2.49
C ILE A 29 9.51 -16.02 -1.26
N LEU A 30 8.63 -16.66 -0.48
CA LEU A 30 9.01 -17.36 0.75
C LEU A 30 9.50 -18.79 0.53
N GLY A 31 9.33 -19.34 -0.68
CA GLY A 31 9.71 -20.71 -1.01
C GLY A 31 8.88 -21.78 -0.30
N ILE A 32 7.61 -21.49 -0.01
CA ILE A 32 6.70 -22.41 0.70
C ILE A 32 5.69 -23.06 -0.27
N PRO A 33 5.22 -24.29 0.02
CA PRO A 33 4.30 -24.99 -0.86
C PRO A 33 2.91 -24.37 -0.88
N TYR A 34 2.20 -24.59 -1.98
CA TYR A 34 0.81 -24.18 -2.14
C TYR A 34 -0.12 -24.99 -1.23
N VAL A 35 -1.10 -24.32 -0.64
CA VAL A 35 -2.05 -24.96 0.28
C VAL A 35 -3.16 -25.68 -0.47
N ASN A 36 -3.64 -25.11 -1.60
CA ASN A 36 -4.74 -25.67 -2.38
C ASN A 36 -4.52 -25.60 -3.91
N GLN A 37 -5.32 -26.35 -4.68
CA GLN A 37 -5.29 -26.34 -6.16
C GLN A 37 -5.63 -24.97 -6.78
N TYR A 38 -6.45 -24.17 -6.10
CA TYR A 38 -6.77 -22.82 -6.53
C TYR A 38 -5.52 -21.91 -6.54
N ASP A 39 -4.63 -22.08 -5.57
CA ASP A 39 -3.39 -21.29 -5.49
C ASP A 39 -2.40 -21.71 -6.59
N ILE A 40 -2.38 -23.01 -6.92
CA ILE A 40 -1.54 -23.56 -7.99
C ILE A 40 -1.97 -23.00 -9.35
N THR A 41 -3.28 -22.89 -9.60
CA THR A 41 -3.82 -22.45 -10.89
C THR A 41 -3.86 -20.93 -11.06
N ALA A 42 -3.66 -20.15 -9.99
CA ALA A 42 -3.58 -18.71 -10.07
C ALA A 42 -2.41 -18.23 -10.95
N SER A 43 -2.57 -17.08 -11.60
CA SER A 43 -1.48 -16.46 -12.38
C SER A 43 -0.39 -15.94 -11.45
N LEU A 44 0.87 -16.19 -11.80
CA LEU A 44 2.02 -15.62 -11.10
C LEU A 44 2.26 -14.19 -11.62
N LEU A 45 2.47 -13.23 -10.71
CA LEU A 45 2.68 -11.81 -11.05
C LEU A 45 4.18 -11.45 -11.00
N ASP A 46 5.02 -12.31 -11.56
CA ASP A 46 6.47 -12.13 -11.65
C ASP A 46 6.86 -10.99 -12.61
N ASP A 47 5.98 -10.67 -13.55
CA ASP A 47 6.13 -9.57 -14.51
C ASP A 47 6.27 -8.18 -13.85
N PHE A 48 5.79 -8.00 -12.62
CA PHE A 48 6.00 -6.79 -11.83
C PHE A 48 7.45 -6.64 -11.33
N PHE A 49 8.20 -7.73 -11.22
CA PHE A 49 9.51 -7.73 -10.57
C PHE A 49 10.67 -7.58 -11.56
N THR A 50 11.77 -7.00 -11.07
CA THR A 50 13.06 -6.86 -11.75
C THR A 50 14.15 -7.44 -10.86
N THR A 51 15.23 -7.93 -11.45
CA THR A 51 16.38 -8.46 -10.71
C THR A 51 17.28 -7.35 -10.13
N ARG A 52 17.19 -6.14 -10.67
CA ARG A 52 17.97 -4.98 -10.20
C ARG A 52 17.08 -4.05 -9.37
N PRO A 53 17.44 -3.75 -8.11
CA PRO A 53 16.65 -2.86 -7.28
C PRO A 53 16.80 -1.40 -7.72
N ASN A 54 15.69 -0.66 -7.72
CA ASN A 54 15.67 0.80 -7.75
C ASN A 54 15.45 1.32 -6.32
N LEU A 55 16.44 2.03 -5.77
CA LEU A 55 16.44 2.58 -4.40
C LEU A 55 15.97 4.03 -4.32
N GLU A 56 15.53 4.62 -5.43
CA GLU A 56 14.90 5.93 -5.41
C GLU A 56 13.69 5.91 -4.48
N THR A 57 13.51 6.99 -3.71
CA THR A 57 12.36 7.15 -2.82
C THR A 57 11.11 7.50 -3.63
N TYR A 58 9.95 7.40 -2.98
CA TYR A 58 8.68 7.91 -3.51
C TYR A 58 8.38 9.26 -2.87
N SER A 59 8.05 10.27 -3.67
CA SER A 59 7.51 11.53 -3.19
C SER A 59 6.01 11.41 -3.00
N PHE A 60 5.50 11.99 -1.91
CA PHE A 60 4.08 12.14 -1.74
C PHE A 60 3.59 13.33 -2.57
N GLU A 61 2.56 13.10 -3.38
CA GLU A 61 1.88 14.15 -4.16
C GLU A 61 0.39 14.15 -3.83
N PHE A 62 -0.17 15.34 -3.65
CA PHE A 62 -1.61 15.49 -3.47
C PHE A 62 -2.34 15.23 -4.78
N PRO A 63 -3.50 14.56 -4.74
CA PRO A 63 -4.35 14.46 -5.91
C PRO A 63 -4.81 15.86 -6.32
N ASP A 64 -4.99 16.06 -7.62
CA ASP A 64 -5.57 17.29 -8.13
C ASP A 64 -6.99 17.48 -7.57
N LYS A 65 -7.25 18.63 -6.95
CA LYS A 65 -8.56 18.99 -6.39
C LYS A 65 -9.67 19.02 -7.44
N VAL A 66 -9.33 19.22 -8.72
CA VAL A 66 -10.29 19.17 -9.82
C VAL A 66 -10.83 17.75 -10.00
N ILE A 67 -9.98 16.74 -9.83
CA ILE A 67 -10.35 15.32 -9.95
C ILE A 67 -11.01 14.84 -8.66
N PHE A 68 -10.42 15.18 -7.51
CA PHE A 68 -10.91 14.75 -6.21
C PHE A 68 -10.73 15.83 -5.13
N ASP A 69 -11.85 16.40 -4.70
CA ASP A 69 -11.93 17.36 -3.61
C ASP A 69 -12.25 16.64 -2.30
N TRP A 70 -11.21 16.40 -1.50
CA TRP A 70 -11.32 15.70 -0.22
C TRP A 70 -12.15 16.48 0.81
N ASP A 71 -12.14 17.81 0.76
CA ASP A 71 -12.85 18.65 1.74
C ASP A 71 -14.37 18.44 1.57
N LYS A 72 -14.81 18.35 0.31
CA LYS A 72 -16.20 17.98 -0.03
C LYS A 72 -16.53 16.54 0.30
N ALA A 73 -15.63 15.60 0.04
CA ALA A 73 -15.86 14.18 0.35
C ALA A 73 -16.06 13.93 1.85
N MET A 74 -15.34 14.69 2.70
CA MET A 74 -15.39 14.52 4.16
C MET A 74 -16.50 15.32 4.84
N GLU A 75 -17.18 16.23 4.12
CA GLU A 75 -18.28 17.04 4.66
C GLU A 75 -19.42 16.18 5.23
N LYS A 76 -19.76 15.07 4.56
CA LYS A 76 -20.75 14.09 5.04
C LYS A 76 -20.44 13.53 6.42
N TYR A 77 -19.16 13.43 6.76
CA TYR A 77 -18.69 12.86 8.02
C TYR A 77 -18.41 13.95 9.07
N ASN A 78 -18.63 15.23 8.76
CA ASN A 78 -18.27 16.38 9.59
C ASN A 78 -16.83 16.29 10.12
N TYR A 79 -15.92 15.74 9.31
CA TYR A 79 -14.54 15.45 9.70
C TYR A 79 -13.59 16.31 8.88
N LYS A 80 -12.63 16.96 9.55
CA LYS A 80 -11.58 17.76 8.89
C LYS A 80 -10.25 17.03 8.99
N ILE A 81 -9.62 16.78 7.85
CA ILE A 81 -8.30 16.17 7.78
C ILE A 81 -7.25 17.25 8.05
N ASP A 82 -6.41 17.04 9.06
CA ASP A 82 -5.24 17.90 9.32
C ASP A 82 -4.06 17.45 8.45
N TRP A 83 -3.97 18.02 7.25
CA TRP A 83 -2.93 17.67 6.28
C TRP A 83 -1.50 17.97 6.76
N ARG A 84 -1.32 18.88 7.73
CA ARG A 84 0.02 19.13 8.30
C ARG A 84 0.53 17.91 9.05
N LYS A 85 -0.33 17.28 9.85
CA LYS A 85 0.01 16.04 10.57
C LYS A 85 0.28 14.88 9.60
N VAL A 86 -0.45 14.83 8.49
CA VAL A 86 -0.25 13.79 7.46
C VAL A 86 1.11 13.96 6.77
N MET A 87 1.47 15.18 6.36
CA MET A 87 2.75 15.44 5.68
C MET A 87 3.97 15.29 6.60
N GLN A 88 3.83 15.64 7.88
CA GLN A 88 4.92 15.52 8.85
C GLN A 88 5.20 14.04 9.19
N GLY A 89 4.25 13.15 8.88
CA GLY A 89 4.21 11.79 9.36
C GLY A 89 3.94 11.75 10.87
N PRO A 90 3.38 10.65 11.42
CA PRO A 90 3.43 10.46 12.86
C PRO A 90 4.90 10.40 13.28
N ALA A 91 5.25 11.06 14.39
CA ALA A 91 6.54 10.83 15.03
C ALA A 91 6.58 9.35 15.41
N MET A 92 7.48 8.58 14.79
CA MET A 92 7.68 7.19 15.22
C MET A 92 8.06 7.22 16.71
N ASP A 93 7.33 6.44 17.50
CA ASP A 93 7.60 6.20 18.92
C ASP A 93 7.47 7.40 19.87
N ASN A 94 6.48 8.28 19.66
CA ASN A 94 6.15 9.29 20.66
C ASN A 94 5.33 8.69 21.83
N GLU A 95 6.00 8.43 22.97
CA GLU A 95 5.41 7.84 24.16
C GLU A 95 4.17 8.60 24.68
N ASN A 96 4.20 9.94 24.63
CA ASN A 96 3.10 10.77 25.13
C ASN A 96 1.85 10.63 24.26
N GLU A 97 2.01 10.58 22.93
CA GLU A 97 0.89 10.36 22.00
C GLU A 97 0.28 8.96 22.16
N LEU A 98 1.11 7.95 22.35
CA LEU A 98 0.67 6.57 22.57
C LEU A 98 -0.13 6.43 23.87
N ARG A 99 0.36 7.05 24.96
CA ARG A 99 -0.36 7.10 26.25
C ARG A 99 -1.70 7.81 26.11
N GLU A 100 -1.74 8.99 25.48
CA GLU A 100 -2.99 9.73 25.30
C GLU A 100 -4.04 8.96 24.51
N LYS A 101 -3.66 8.28 23.42
CA LYS A 101 -4.60 7.46 22.63
C LYS A 101 -5.16 6.30 23.47
N HIS A 102 -4.30 5.60 24.21
CA HIS A 102 -4.71 4.48 25.06
C HIS A 102 -5.73 4.88 26.13
N TYR A 103 -5.61 6.08 26.71
CA TYR A 103 -6.56 6.58 27.71
C TYR A 103 -7.80 7.27 27.12
N LYS A 104 -7.80 7.68 25.84
CA LYS A 104 -8.97 8.26 25.16
C LYS A 104 -9.90 7.20 24.55
N GLU A 105 -9.41 5.99 24.32
CA GLU A 105 -10.19 4.87 23.75
C GLU A 105 -10.86 3.97 24.81
N ASN A 106 -10.65 4.24 26.11
CA ASN A 106 -11.38 3.63 27.23
C ASN A 106 -12.34 4.64 27.87
#